data_AF-A0A0T7H603-F1
#
_entry.id   AF-A0A0T7H603-F1
#
_cell.length_a   1.000
_cell.length_b   1.000
_cell.length_c   1.000
_cell.angle_alpha   90.00
_cell.angle_beta   90.00
_cell.angle_gamma   90.00
#
_symmetry.space_group_name_H-M   'P 1'
#
loop_
_entity.id
_entity.type
_entity.pdbx_description
1 polymer ?
#
loop_
_entity_poly.entity_id
_entity_poly.type
_entity_poly.pdbx_seq_one_letter_code
_entity_poly.pdbx_strand_id
1 'polypeptide(L)'
;MTKLTIVAFDGTRFDIEAEPGSTVMENAVRNSVPGIEAECGGACACATCHVYVDEAWTEKVGPPAPMEEDMLDFAFEVKPTSRLSCQIKIKADLDGLVVNVPERQA
;
A
#
# COMPACT_ATOMS: atom_id res chain seq x y z
N MET A 1 12.48 9.38 -10.00
CA MET A 1 11.28 9.45 -9.15
C MET A 1 10.15 8.82 -9.93
N THR A 2 9.30 8.06 -9.25
CA THR A 2 8.15 7.34 -9.80
C THR A 2 6.91 7.94 -9.16
N LYS A 3 5.90 8.30 -9.95
CA LYS A 3 4.65 8.86 -9.40
C LYS A 3 3.86 7.80 -8.67
N LEU A 4 3.40 8.15 -7.47
CA LEU A 4 2.53 7.34 -6.63
C LEU A 4 1.37 8.21 -6.15
N THR A 5 0.15 7.75 -6.35
CA THR A 5 -1.04 8.38 -5.76
C THR A 5 -1.59 7.47 -4.67
N ILE A 6 -1.70 8.01 -3.46
CA ILE A 6 -2.40 7.35 -2.35
C ILE A 6 -3.71 8.10 -2.10
N VAL A 7 -4.82 7.39 -2.15
CA VAL A 7 -6.15 7.96 -1.90
C VAL A 7 -6.58 7.55 -0.50
N ALA A 8 -6.71 8.51 0.40
CA ALA A 8 -7.24 8.28 1.74
C ALA A 8 -8.72 7.89 1.67
N PHE A 9 -9.25 7.33 2.77
CA PHE A 9 -10.64 6.86 2.82
C PHE A 9 -11.68 7.96 2.51
N ASP A 10 -11.39 9.21 2.89
CA ASP A 10 -12.24 10.37 2.62
C ASP A 10 -12.18 10.87 1.16
N GLY A 11 -11.38 10.22 0.31
CA GLY A 11 -11.17 10.57 -1.09
C GLY A 11 -10.03 11.58 -1.31
N THR A 12 -9.38 12.08 -0.26
CA THR A 12 -8.22 12.97 -0.38
C THR A 12 -7.08 12.25 -1.10
N ARG A 13 -6.54 12.88 -2.15
CA ARG A 13 -5.45 12.31 -2.96
C ARG A 13 -4.11 12.91 -2.54
N PHE A 14 -3.13 12.05 -2.35
CA PHE A 14 -1.75 12.39 -2.06
C PHE A 14 -0.87 11.93 -3.22
N ASP A 15 -0.46 12.89 -4.06
CA ASP A 15 0.44 12.64 -5.19
C ASP A 15 1.89 12.80 -4.72
N ILE A 16 2.66 11.72 -4.78
CA ILE A 16 4.00 11.59 -4.21
C ILE A 16 4.99 11.22 -5.32
N GLU A 17 6.13 11.90 -5.34
CA GLU A 17 7.30 11.50 -6.12
C GLU A 17 8.12 10.49 -5.30
N ALA A 18 7.93 9.20 -5.58
CA ALA A 18 8.52 8.12 -4.81
C ALA A 18 9.91 7.73 -5.34
N GLU A 19 10.83 7.43 -4.42
CA GLU A 19 12.16 6.94 -4.77
C GLU A 19 12.11 5.45 -5.14
N PRO A 20 12.68 5.02 -6.29
CA PRO A 20 12.81 3.61 -6.61
C PRO A 20 13.48 2.83 -5.47
N GLY A 21 12.92 1.67 -5.13
CA GLY A 21 13.41 0.83 -4.04
C GLY A 21 12.76 1.09 -2.67
N SER A 22 12.15 2.26 -2.46
CA SER A 22 11.24 2.48 -1.32
C SER A 22 9.94 1.70 -1.49
N THR A 23 9.14 1.61 -0.44
CA THR A 23 7.83 0.94 -0.44
C THR A 23 6.69 1.94 -0.45
N VAL A 24 5.49 1.52 -0.86
CA VAL A 24 4.28 2.36 -0.78
C VAL A 24 4.04 2.82 0.66
N MET A 25 4.23 1.93 1.64
CA MET A 25 4.12 2.27 3.07
C MET A 25 5.12 3.35 3.50
N GLU A 26 6.40 3.23 3.15
CA GLU A 26 7.39 4.24 3.53
C GLU A 26 7.05 5.61 2.95
N ASN A 27 6.54 5.66 1.71
CA ASN A 27 6.10 6.91 1.10
C ASN A 27 4.86 7.48 1.80
N ALA A 28 3.90 6.64 2.20
CA ALA A 28 2.75 7.07 2.97
C ALA A 28 3.16 7.71 4.31
N VAL A 29 4.00 7.02 5.08
CA VAL A 29 4.46 7.48 6.40
C VAL A 29 5.29 8.76 6.29
N ARG A 30 6.25 8.83 5.36
CA ARG A 30 7.10 10.02 5.15
C ARG A 30 6.30 11.26 4.72
N ASN A 31 5.15 11.07 4.08
CA ASN A 31 4.28 12.15 3.62
C ASN A 31 3.03 12.33 4.51
N SER A 32 3.01 11.71 5.70
CA SER A 32 1.91 11.82 6.67
C SER A 32 0.52 11.50 6.09
N VAL A 33 0.45 10.52 5.20
CA VAL A 33 -0.82 10.06 4.64
C VAL A 33 -1.62 9.36 5.75
N PRO A 34 -2.87 9.79 6.03
CA PRO A 34 -3.67 9.21 7.11
C PRO A 34 -4.10 7.77 6.79
N GLY A 35 -4.34 6.99 7.84
CA GLY A 35 -4.91 5.64 7.74
C GLY A 35 -3.92 4.54 7.40
N ILE A 36 -2.62 4.82 7.29
CA ILE A 36 -1.54 3.81 7.23
C ILE A 36 -0.69 3.95 8.50
N GLU A 37 -0.72 2.94 9.38
CA GLU A 37 -0.08 3.03 10.70
C GLU A 37 1.32 2.42 10.73
N ALA A 38 1.53 1.33 9.98
CA ALA A 38 2.82 0.65 9.84
C ALA A 38 3.46 0.19 11.17
N GLU A 39 2.69 -0.44 12.06
CA GLU A 39 3.09 -0.82 13.42
C GLU A 39 4.39 -1.64 13.48
N CYS A 40 4.56 -2.63 12.59
CA CYS A 40 5.78 -3.46 12.54
C CYS A 40 6.94 -2.83 11.77
N GLY A 41 6.81 -1.59 11.28
CA GLY A 41 7.84 -0.90 10.48
C GLY A 41 8.15 -1.56 9.13
N GLY A 42 7.23 -2.37 8.59
CA GLY A 42 7.39 -3.03 7.29
C GLY A 42 8.01 -4.43 7.34
N ALA A 43 8.08 -5.05 8.52
CA ALA A 43 8.59 -6.40 8.71
C ALA A 43 7.64 -7.54 8.24
N CYS A 44 6.52 -7.21 7.59
CA CYS A 44 5.45 -8.18 7.26
C CYS A 44 4.95 -8.97 8.49
N ALA A 45 4.80 -8.27 9.62
CA ALA A 45 4.43 -8.87 10.91
C ALA A 45 3.21 -8.20 11.56
N CYS A 46 2.51 -7.34 10.82
CA CYS A 46 1.23 -6.76 11.19
C CYS A 46 0.38 -6.56 9.92
N ALA A 47 -0.90 -6.21 10.08
CA ALA A 47 -1.79 -5.88 8.98
C ALA A 47 -1.98 -4.36 8.76
N THR A 48 -1.35 -3.51 9.59
CA THR A 48 -1.71 -2.08 9.70
C THR A 48 -1.15 -1.15 8.62
N CYS A 49 -0.77 -1.73 7.49
CA CYS A 49 -0.39 -1.01 6.27
C CYS A 49 -1.19 -1.48 5.06
N HIS A 50 -2.34 -2.09 5.30
CA HIS A 50 -3.26 -2.59 4.29
C HIS A 50 -3.75 -1.45 3.39
N VAL A 51 -3.73 -1.72 2.08
CA VAL A 51 -4.28 -0.87 1.01
C VAL A 51 -4.97 -1.73 -0.04
N TYR A 52 -5.86 -1.11 -0.82
CA TYR A 52 -6.39 -1.67 -2.05
C TYR A 52 -5.62 -1.12 -3.25
N VAL A 53 -5.00 -1.99 -4.03
CA VAL A 53 -4.39 -1.61 -5.31
C VAL A 53 -5.50 -1.32 -6.31
N ASP A 54 -5.39 -0.22 -7.05
CA ASP A 54 -6.32 0.06 -8.13
C ASP A 54 -6.28 -1.05 -9.20
N GLU A 55 -7.44 -1.45 -9.73
CA GLU A 55 -7.56 -2.62 -10.61
C GLU A 55 -6.60 -2.56 -11.82
N ALA A 56 -6.36 -1.36 -12.36
CA ALA A 56 -5.45 -1.15 -13.50
C ALA A 56 -3.99 -1.48 -13.19
N TRP A 57 -3.63 -1.62 -11.91
CA TRP A 57 -2.27 -1.85 -11.43
C TRP A 57 -2.05 -3.25 -10.84
N THR A 58 -3.12 -4.02 -10.62
CA THR A 58 -3.07 -5.34 -9.97
C THR A 58 -2.09 -6.30 -10.66
N GLU A 59 -2.09 -6.35 -12.00
CA GLU A 59 -1.19 -7.22 -12.78
C GLU A 59 0.28 -6.83 -12.58
N LYS A 60 0.59 -5.53 -12.57
CA LYS A 60 1.95 -5.01 -12.41
C LYS A 60 2.47 -5.13 -10.97
N VAL A 61 1.61 -4.89 -10.00
CA VAL A 61 1.92 -5.01 -8.57
C VAL A 61 2.05 -6.48 -8.15
N GLY A 62 1.26 -7.35 -8.79
CA GLY A 62 1.24 -8.78 -8.55
C GLY A 62 0.48 -9.18 -7.28
N PRO A 63 0.30 -10.50 -7.07
CA PRO A 63 -0.37 -11.03 -5.88
C PRO A 63 0.50 -10.84 -4.62
N PRO A 64 -0.11 -10.92 -3.43
CA PRO A 64 0.65 -11.03 -2.18
C PRO A 64 1.52 -12.28 -2.17
N ALA A 65 2.60 -12.25 -1.41
CA ALA A 65 3.39 -13.46 -1.10
C ALA A 65 2.69 -14.27 0.01
N PRO A 66 2.99 -15.57 0.21
CA PRO A 66 2.29 -16.40 1.21
C PRO A 66 2.31 -15.82 2.63
N MET A 67 3.46 -15.29 3.08
CA MET A 67 3.55 -14.64 4.40
C MET A 67 2.72 -13.34 4.47
N GLU A 68 2.57 -12.64 3.35
CA GLU A 68 1.71 -11.46 3.26
C GLU A 68 0.23 -11.86 3.29
N GLU A 69 -0.15 -12.97 2.64
CA GLU A 69 -1.50 -13.54 2.71
C GLU A 69 -1.90 -13.86 4.15
N ASP A 70 -1.03 -14.56 4.89
CA ASP A 70 -1.27 -14.87 6.31
C ASP A 70 -1.51 -13.62 7.17
N MET A 71 -0.84 -12.51 6.85
CA MET A 71 -1.02 -11.25 7.57
C MET A 71 -2.28 -10.49 7.12
N LEU A 72 -2.67 -10.60 5.86
CA LEU A 72 -3.89 -9.99 5.34
C LEU A 72 -5.15 -10.55 6.02
N ASP A 73 -5.14 -11.79 6.52
CA ASP A 73 -6.26 -12.37 7.29
C ASP A 73 -6.61 -11.57 8.56
N PHE A 74 -5.69 -10.75 9.06
CA PHE A 74 -5.90 -9.86 10.21
C PHE A 74 -6.33 -8.43 9.81
N ALA A 75 -6.39 -8.12 8.51
CA ALA A 75 -6.76 -6.80 8.02
C ALA A 75 -8.29 -6.64 7.94
N PHE A 76 -8.74 -5.39 8.06
CA PHE A 76 -10.15 -5.06 7.91
C PHE A 76 -10.59 -5.07 6.42
N GLU A 77 -11.73 -5.71 6.14
CA GLU A 77 -12.35 -5.76 4.80
C GLU A 77 -11.38 -6.08 3.65
N VAL A 78 -10.75 -7.26 3.72
CA VAL A 78 -9.87 -7.75 2.65
C VAL A 78 -10.63 -7.94 1.33
N LYS A 79 -10.01 -7.52 0.23
CA LYS A 79 -10.49 -7.66 -1.16
C LYS A 79 -9.44 -8.38 -2.01
N PRO A 80 -9.78 -8.87 -3.21
CA PRO A 80 -8.80 -9.46 -4.12
C PRO A 80 -7.65 -8.53 -4.50
N THR A 81 -7.86 -7.21 -4.42
CA THR A 81 -6.84 -6.19 -4.68
C THR A 81 -6.10 -5.73 -3.43
N SER A 82 -6.37 -6.34 -2.27
CA SER A 82 -5.68 -6.04 -1.02
C SER A 82 -4.21 -6.43 -1.10
N ARG A 83 -3.37 -5.54 -0.60
CA ARG A 83 -1.94 -5.75 -0.38
C ARG A 83 -1.51 -5.07 0.91
N LEU A 84 -0.44 -5.56 1.51
CA LEU A 84 0.30 -4.81 2.52
C LEU A 84 1.24 -3.85 1.80
N SER A 85 1.00 -2.55 1.94
CA SER A 85 1.77 -1.52 1.21
C SER A 85 3.27 -1.54 1.50
N CYS A 86 3.70 -2.13 2.62
CA CYS A 86 5.12 -2.35 2.93
C CYS A 86 5.78 -3.42 2.05
N GLN A 87 5.00 -4.31 1.42
CA GLN A 87 5.48 -5.34 0.51
C GLN A 87 5.45 -4.88 -0.97
N ILE A 88 4.91 -3.70 -1.25
CA ILE A 88 4.90 -3.11 -2.59
C ILE A 88 6.11 -2.19 -2.74
N LYS A 89 7.18 -2.71 -3.36
CA LYS A 89 8.39 -1.93 -3.68
C LYS A 89 8.18 -1.11 -4.96
N ILE A 90 8.49 0.19 -4.88
CA ILE A 90 8.45 1.13 -6.00
C ILE A 90 9.52 0.76 -7.03
N LYS A 91 9.06 0.62 -8.28
CA LYS A 91 9.85 0.27 -9.46
C LYS A 91 9.46 1.21 -10.61
N ALA A 92 10.26 1.24 -11.68
CA ALA A 92 10.02 2.14 -12.81
C ALA A 92 8.71 1.83 -13.58
N ASP A 93 8.30 0.57 -13.61
CA ASP A 93 7.06 0.11 -14.27
C ASP A 93 5.78 0.43 -13.49
N LEU A 94 5.92 0.90 -12.24
CA LEU A 94 4.85 1.38 -11.36
C LEU A 94 4.66 2.90 -11.42
N ASP A 95 5.18 3.59 -12.44
CA ASP A 95 5.02 5.03 -12.60
C ASP A 95 3.55 5.43 -12.87
N GLY A 96 2.94 6.05 -11.86
CA GLY A 96 1.52 6.39 -11.82
C GLY A 96 0.67 5.44 -10.97
N LEU A 97 1.28 4.54 -10.18
CA LEU A 97 0.56 3.61 -9.30
C LEU A 97 -0.46 4.34 -8.42
N VAL A 98 -1.68 3.79 -8.35
CA VAL A 98 -2.74 4.26 -7.47
C VAL A 98 -3.09 3.19 -6.45
N VAL A 99 -3.15 3.56 -5.18
CA VAL A 99 -3.67 2.73 -4.09
C VAL A 99 -4.69 3.49 -3.25
N ASN A 100 -5.62 2.77 -2.64
CA ASN A 100 -6.68 3.33 -1.80
C ASN A 100 -6.54 2.78 -0.37
N VAL A 101 -6.67 3.66 0.62
CA VAL A 101 -6.60 3.29 2.04
C VAL A 101 -8.01 2.85 2.50
N PRO A 102 -8.13 1.73 3.25
CA PRO A 102 -9.41 1.31 3.83
C PRO A 102 -9.90 2.29 4.90
N GLU A 103 -11.14 2.12 5.37
CA GLU A 103 -11.71 2.95 6.46
C GLU A 103 -10.90 2.84 7.76
N ARG A 104 -10.38 1.64 8.05
CA ARG A 104 -9.54 1.33 9.19
C ARG A 104 -8.62 0.16 8.87
N GLN A 105 -7.56 0.00 9.66
CA GLN A 105 -6.53 -1.02 9.45
C GLN A 105 -6.84 -2.37 10.10
N ALA A 106 -7.52 -2.36 11.26
CA ALA A 106 -7.97 -3.55 12.00
C ALA A 106 -9.33 -3.28 12.68
#